data_AF-A0A927XP48-F1
#
_entry.id   AF-A0A927XP48-F1
#
_cell.length_a   1.000
_cell.length_b   1.000
_cell.length_c   1.000
_cell.angle_alpha   90.00
_cell.angle_beta   90.00
_cell.angle_gamma   90.00
#
_symmetry.space_group_name_H-M   'P 1'
#
loop_
_entity.id
_entity.type
_entity.pdbx_description
1 polymer ?
#
loop_
_entity_poly.entity_id
_entity_poly.type
_entity_poly.pdbx_seq_one_letter_code
_entity_poly.pdbx_strand_id
1 'polypeptide(L)'
;MNIRIAGTVNDSIVDGPGYRYTIFTQGCPHHCPGCHNPETHPFDGGKTVDTQTIIDQFRENPLLDGITLSGGDPFCQPEPCLLLAQAARQSRLNVWAYTGYTWETLLKENDPARMALLKEIDVLVDGPFILAKRSLELKFCGSRNQRLIDVKKSFAAGDVVLWQAPSWDVI
;
A
#
# COMPACT_ATOMS: atom_id res chain seq x y z
N MET A 1 -1.64 2.70 -18.81
CA MET A 1 -2.39 1.44 -18.53
C MET A 1 -3.55 1.84 -17.66
N ASN A 2 -4.69 1.18 -17.72
CA ASN A 2 -5.82 1.58 -16.87
C ASN A 2 -5.78 0.91 -15.50
N ILE A 3 -6.17 1.65 -14.47
CA ILE A 3 -6.38 1.19 -13.10
C ILE A 3 -7.76 1.63 -12.61
N ARG A 4 -8.42 0.80 -11.81
CA ARG A 4 -9.68 1.16 -11.15
C ARG A 4 -9.41 1.62 -9.72
N ILE A 5 -9.82 2.83 -9.40
CA ILE A 5 -9.61 3.45 -8.08
C ILE A 5 -10.93 3.94 -7.49
N ALA A 6 -11.02 3.88 -6.17
CA ALA A 6 -12.06 4.58 -5.41
C ALA A 6 -11.73 6.09 -5.30
N GLY A 7 -10.44 6.45 -5.24
CA GLY A 7 -10.02 7.84 -5.12
C GLY A 7 -8.53 8.01 -4.89
N THR A 8 -8.12 9.27 -4.69
CA THR A 8 -6.75 9.67 -4.39
C THR A 8 -6.75 10.76 -3.32
N VAL A 9 -5.72 10.82 -2.50
CA VAL A 9 -5.44 11.91 -1.55
C VAL A 9 -4.02 12.39 -1.77
N ASN A 10 -3.82 13.69 -1.99
CA ASN A 10 -2.53 14.25 -2.39
C ASN A 10 -1.53 14.35 -1.23
N ASP A 11 -1.98 14.81 -0.06
CA ASP A 11 -1.09 15.16 1.06
C ASP A 11 -1.47 14.39 2.34
N SER A 12 -1.55 13.05 2.24
CA SER A 12 -1.86 12.22 3.42
C SER A 12 -0.68 12.17 4.38
N ILE A 13 -0.98 12.28 5.67
CA ILE A 13 -0.04 12.11 6.79
C ILE A 13 -0.36 10.89 7.66
N VAL A 14 -1.40 10.12 7.30
CA VAL A 14 -1.92 8.99 8.08
C VAL A 14 -1.75 7.64 7.37
N ASP A 15 -1.29 7.65 6.12
CA ASP A 15 -1.10 6.45 5.27
C ASP A 15 0.38 6.03 5.15
N GLY A 16 1.19 6.45 6.12
CA GLY A 16 2.64 6.22 6.21
C GLY A 16 3.37 7.48 6.69
N PRO A 17 4.71 7.42 6.87
CA PRO A 17 5.51 8.57 7.26
C PRO A 17 5.64 9.59 6.14
N GLY A 18 5.71 10.88 6.52
CA GLY A 18 5.88 12.00 5.59
C GLY A 18 4.57 12.44 4.91
N TYR A 19 4.69 13.30 3.90
CA TYR A 19 3.60 13.65 3.00
C TYR A 19 3.47 12.60 1.90
N ARG A 20 2.27 12.03 1.75
CA ARG A 20 2.04 10.88 0.88
C ARG A 20 0.91 11.10 -0.09
N TYR A 21 1.19 10.80 -1.36
CA TYR A 21 0.13 10.62 -2.34
C TYR A 21 -0.47 9.23 -2.17
N THR A 22 -1.69 9.15 -1.67
CA THR A 22 -2.37 7.88 -1.40
C THR A 22 -3.35 7.56 -2.52
N ILE A 23 -3.18 6.38 -3.11
CA ILE A 23 -4.02 5.83 -4.17
C ILE A 23 -4.90 4.74 -3.54
N PHE A 24 -6.22 4.97 -3.53
CA PHE A 24 -7.18 3.99 -3.04
C PHE A 24 -7.68 3.15 -4.22
N THR A 25 -7.09 1.97 -4.41
CA THR A 25 -7.54 1.01 -5.42
C THR A 25 -8.97 0.55 -5.15
N GLN A 26 -9.68 0.16 -6.21
CA GLN A 26 -11.01 -0.45 -6.11
C GLN A 26 -10.90 -1.99 -6.23
N GLY A 27 -11.76 -2.70 -5.51
CA GLY A 27 -11.86 -4.16 -5.50
C GLY A 27 -11.11 -4.76 -4.32
N CYS A 28 -11.82 -5.51 -3.48
CA CYS A 28 -11.23 -6.23 -2.35
C CYS A 28 -12.05 -7.49 -2.05
N PRO A 29 -11.45 -8.69 -2.07
CA PRO A 29 -12.17 -9.94 -1.84
C PRO A 29 -12.37 -10.24 -0.34
N HIS A 30 -11.72 -9.49 0.56
CA HIS A 30 -11.67 -9.84 1.98
C HIS A 30 -12.94 -9.50 2.75
N HIS A 31 -13.69 -8.46 2.32
CA HIS A 31 -14.94 -8.02 2.94
C HIS A 31 -14.89 -7.94 4.48
N CYS A 32 -13.78 -7.43 5.03
CA CYS A 32 -13.53 -7.46 6.47
C CYS A 32 -14.67 -6.78 7.25
N PRO A 33 -15.25 -7.42 8.29
CA PRO A 33 -16.24 -6.77 9.14
C PRO A 33 -15.68 -5.51 9.80
N GLY A 34 -16.40 -4.39 9.66
CA GLY A 34 -15.94 -3.09 10.18
C GLY A 34 -14.77 -2.47 9.41
N CYS A 35 -14.54 -2.89 8.15
CA CYS A 35 -13.61 -2.24 7.23
C CYS A 35 -13.85 -0.72 7.20
N HIS A 36 -12.78 0.08 7.12
CA HIS A 36 -12.87 1.54 7.06
C HIS A 36 -13.48 2.00 5.73
N ASN A 37 -13.18 1.30 4.64
CA ASN A 37 -13.57 1.69 3.28
C ASN A 37 -14.40 0.58 2.60
N PRO A 38 -15.57 0.18 3.14
CA PRO A 38 -16.34 -0.94 2.60
C PRO A 38 -16.84 -0.70 1.15
N GLU A 39 -16.94 0.55 0.72
CA GLU A 39 -17.27 0.97 -0.64
C GLU A 39 -16.20 0.58 -1.67
N THR A 40 -14.97 0.28 -1.21
CA THR A 40 -13.88 -0.19 -2.08
C THR A 40 -14.00 -1.69 -2.40
N HIS A 41 -14.89 -2.44 -1.75
CA HIS A 41 -14.97 -3.88 -1.94
C HIS A 41 -15.43 -4.32 -3.36
N PRO A 42 -16.48 -3.75 -3.98
CA PRO A 42 -16.96 -4.20 -5.28
C PRO A 42 -15.91 -3.96 -6.37
N PHE A 43 -15.64 -4.98 -7.21
CA PHE A 43 -14.64 -4.87 -8.28
C PHE A 43 -15.08 -3.99 -9.45
N ASP A 44 -16.39 -3.78 -9.60
CA ASP A 44 -17.02 -2.95 -10.63
C ASP A 44 -17.29 -1.51 -10.17
N GLY A 45 -17.00 -1.18 -8.90
CA GLY A 45 -17.16 0.15 -8.34
C GLY A 45 -16.13 1.19 -8.82
N GLY A 46 -16.06 2.31 -8.11
CA GLY A 46 -15.05 3.35 -8.35
C GLY A 46 -15.03 3.89 -9.78
N LYS A 47 -13.86 4.32 -10.24
CA LYS A 47 -13.63 4.85 -11.59
C LYS A 47 -12.36 4.26 -12.21
N THR A 48 -12.39 4.09 -13.52
CA THR A 48 -11.19 3.74 -14.30
C THR A 48 -10.42 5.01 -14.65
N VAL A 49 -9.12 5.01 -14.41
CA VAL A 49 -8.21 6.11 -14.73
C VAL A 49 -6.95 5.56 -15.41
N ASP A 50 -6.30 6.36 -16.23
CA ASP A 50 -4.98 6.01 -16.76
C ASP A 50 -3.93 6.20 -15.65
N THR A 51 -3.04 5.22 -15.50
CA THR A 51 -1.90 5.29 -14.57
C THR A 51 -1.05 6.51 -14.83
N GLN A 52 -0.93 6.96 -16.09
CA GLN A 52 -0.15 8.15 -16.42
C GLN A 52 -0.71 9.42 -15.75
N THR A 53 -2.03 9.56 -15.67
CA THR A 53 -2.66 10.70 -14.97
C THR A 53 -2.29 10.74 -13.49
N ILE A 54 -2.27 9.59 -12.82
CA ILE A 54 -1.85 9.50 -11.41
C ILE A 54 -0.36 9.85 -11.27
N ILE A 55 0.47 9.35 -12.20
CA ILE A 55 1.91 9.60 -12.21
C ILE A 55 2.21 11.09 -12.35
N ASP A 56 1.52 11.77 -13.26
CA ASP A 56 1.69 13.21 -13.45
C ASP A 56 1.28 13.98 -12.19
N GLN A 57 0.15 13.61 -11.57
CA GLN A 57 -0.34 14.22 -10.33
C GLN A 57 0.67 14.17 -9.17
N PHE A 58 1.24 12.99 -8.87
CA PHE A 58 2.21 12.92 -7.77
C PHE A 58 3.56 13.55 -8.14
N ARG A 59 3.93 13.64 -9.43
CA ARG A 59 5.16 14.31 -9.87
C ARG A 59 5.07 15.83 -9.78
N GLU A 60 3.88 16.39 -9.87
CA GLU A 60 3.62 17.82 -9.70
C GLU A 60 3.75 18.29 -8.25
N ASN A 61 3.71 17.37 -7.27
CA ASN A 61 3.82 17.70 -5.86
C ASN A 61 5.25 17.49 -5.33
N PRO A 62 6.06 18.56 -5.18
CA PRO A 62 7.44 18.45 -4.72
C PRO A 62 7.57 18.18 -3.21
N LEU A 63 6.46 18.19 -2.46
CA LEU A 63 6.46 18.00 -1.01
C LEU A 63 6.39 16.53 -0.61
N LEU A 64 6.12 15.63 -1.56
CA LEU A 64 5.91 14.22 -1.27
C LEU A 64 7.21 13.53 -0.84
N ASP A 65 7.11 12.76 0.23
CA ASP A 65 8.15 11.81 0.66
C ASP A 65 7.94 10.43 0.01
N GLY A 66 6.71 10.13 -0.39
CA GLY A 66 6.32 8.81 -0.88
C GLY A 66 4.92 8.74 -1.48
N ILE A 67 4.60 7.56 -2.02
CA ILE A 67 3.21 7.20 -2.36
C ILE A 67 2.74 6.02 -1.52
N THR A 68 1.43 5.91 -1.31
CA THR A 68 0.82 4.74 -0.67
C THR A 68 -0.22 4.11 -1.58
N LEU A 69 -0.09 2.81 -1.82
CA LEU A 69 -1.09 1.98 -2.48
C LEU A 69 -2.01 1.40 -1.40
N SER A 70 -3.28 1.78 -1.39
CA SER A 70 -4.28 1.42 -0.37
C SER A 70 -5.65 1.16 -1.01
N GLY A 71 -6.74 1.37 -0.27
CA GLY A 71 -8.13 1.24 -0.72
C GLY A 71 -8.66 -0.16 -0.51
N GLY A 72 -9.11 -0.80 -1.59
CA GLY A 72 -9.54 -2.18 -1.60
C GLY A 72 -8.36 -3.12 -1.37
N ASP A 73 -7.72 -3.59 -2.43
CA ASP A 73 -6.45 -4.30 -2.34
C ASP A 73 -5.58 -4.06 -3.59
N PRO A 74 -4.45 -3.34 -3.47
CA PRO A 74 -3.48 -3.16 -4.55
C PRO A 74 -3.02 -4.47 -5.21
N PHE A 75 -2.95 -5.58 -4.48
CA PHE A 75 -2.54 -6.88 -5.01
C PHE A 75 -3.65 -7.57 -5.81
N CYS A 76 -4.85 -6.98 -5.90
CA CYS A 76 -5.87 -7.35 -6.87
C CYS A 76 -5.72 -6.64 -8.23
N GLN A 77 -4.86 -5.62 -8.32
CA GLN A 77 -4.50 -4.94 -9.57
C GLN A 77 -2.97 -4.74 -9.65
N PRO A 78 -2.18 -5.83 -9.62
CA PRO A 78 -0.74 -5.75 -9.37
C PRO A 78 0.04 -5.07 -10.51
N GLU A 79 -0.33 -5.27 -11.77
CA GLU A 79 0.37 -4.68 -12.93
C GLU A 79 0.30 -3.15 -12.98
N PRO A 80 -0.89 -2.50 -12.88
CA PRO A 80 -0.92 -1.05 -12.83
C PRO A 80 -0.29 -0.50 -11.54
N CYS A 81 -0.42 -1.19 -10.41
CA CYS A 81 0.25 -0.80 -9.16
C CYS A 81 1.78 -0.86 -9.28
N LEU A 82 2.32 -1.86 -9.99
CA LEU A 82 3.75 -1.96 -10.27
C LEU A 82 4.24 -0.75 -11.08
N LEU A 83 3.49 -0.33 -12.11
CA LEU A 83 3.83 0.86 -12.89
C LEU A 83 3.88 2.13 -12.02
N LEU A 84 2.93 2.30 -11.11
CA LEU A 84 2.91 3.42 -10.16
C LEU A 84 4.13 3.37 -9.22
N ALA A 85 4.45 2.18 -8.68
CA ALA A 85 5.59 1.98 -7.80
C ALA A 85 6.93 2.30 -8.49
N GLN A 86 7.13 1.82 -9.72
CA GLN A 86 8.33 2.09 -10.52
C GLN A 86 8.46 3.59 -10.82
N ALA A 87 7.36 4.25 -11.21
CA ALA A 87 7.36 5.68 -11.48
C ALA A 87 7.67 6.52 -10.24
N ALA A 88 7.15 6.14 -9.07
CA ALA A 88 7.46 6.78 -7.79
C ALA A 88 8.96 6.68 -7.47
N ARG A 89 9.57 5.51 -7.67
CA ARG A 89 11.01 5.32 -7.43
C ARG A 89 11.90 6.12 -8.36
N GLN A 90 11.51 6.25 -9.63
CA GLN A 90 12.19 7.14 -10.58
C GLN A 90 12.13 8.61 -10.11
N SER A 91 11.06 8.99 -9.42
CA SER A 91 10.88 10.29 -8.75
C SER A 91 11.49 10.35 -7.35
N ARG A 92 12.25 9.33 -6.92
CA ARG A 92 12.88 9.21 -5.59
C ARG A 92 11.89 9.20 -4.41
N LEU A 93 10.65 8.81 -4.67
CA LEU A 93 9.60 8.62 -3.68
C LEU A 93 9.62 7.17 -3.17
N ASN A 94 9.48 6.97 -1.85
CA ASN A 94 9.30 5.63 -1.29
C ASN A 94 7.86 5.13 -1.49
N VAL A 95 7.67 3.81 -1.51
CA VAL A 95 6.37 3.19 -1.83
C VAL A 95 5.92 2.31 -0.67
N TRP A 96 4.73 2.59 -0.15
CA TRP A 96 4.04 1.74 0.82
C TRP A 96 2.86 1.06 0.15
N ALA A 97 2.52 -0.17 0.57
CA ALA A 97 1.31 -0.85 0.12
C ALA A 97 0.58 -1.55 1.26
N TYR A 98 -0.74 -1.39 1.30
CA TYR A 98 -1.64 -2.11 2.19
C TYR A 98 -2.21 -3.32 1.48
N THR A 99 -2.45 -4.40 2.20
CA THR A 99 -3.12 -5.58 1.63
C THR A 99 -3.78 -6.42 2.71
N GLY A 100 -4.87 -7.11 2.36
CA GLY A 100 -5.48 -8.12 3.23
C GLY A 100 -4.77 -9.48 3.16
N TYR A 101 -3.88 -9.69 2.18
CA TYR A 101 -3.03 -10.87 2.13
C TYR A 101 -1.88 -10.77 3.13
N THR A 102 -1.39 -11.91 3.64
CA THR A 102 -0.15 -11.90 4.44
C THR A 102 1.06 -12.03 3.52
N TRP A 103 2.23 -11.58 3.98
CA TRP A 103 3.53 -11.80 3.35
C TRP A 103 3.73 -13.26 2.94
N GLU A 104 3.45 -14.20 3.85
CA GLU A 104 3.60 -15.64 3.60
C GLU A 104 2.62 -16.12 2.52
N THR A 105 1.41 -15.55 2.47
CA THR A 105 0.43 -15.88 1.42
C THR A 105 0.95 -15.42 0.06
N LEU A 106 1.43 -14.18 -0.05
CA LEU A 106 1.97 -13.63 -1.30
C LEU A 106 3.19 -14.43 -1.80
N LEU A 107 4.12 -14.79 -0.89
CA LEU A 107 5.27 -15.61 -1.25
C LEU A 107 4.89 -17.03 -1.68
N LYS A 108 3.90 -17.63 -1.01
CA LYS A 108 3.44 -18.99 -1.31
C LYS A 108 2.70 -19.06 -2.65
N GLU A 109 1.85 -18.08 -2.93
CA GLU A 109 1.15 -17.99 -4.22
C GLU A 109 2.15 -17.84 -5.37
N ASN A 110 3.22 -17.07 -5.15
CA ASN A 110 4.28 -16.83 -6.13
C ASN A 110 3.74 -16.37 -7.50
N ASP A 111 2.64 -15.61 -7.49
CA ASP A 111 2.08 -15.00 -8.68
C ASP A 111 3.09 -13.98 -9.25
N PRO A 112 3.48 -14.05 -10.54
CA PRO A 112 4.53 -13.21 -11.08
C PRO A 112 4.25 -11.70 -10.97
N ALA A 113 2.99 -11.27 -11.14
CA ALA A 113 2.64 -9.85 -11.10
C ALA A 113 2.64 -9.32 -9.67
N ARG A 114 2.04 -10.06 -8.72
CA ARG A 114 2.08 -9.74 -7.29
C ARG A 114 3.50 -9.73 -6.74
N MET A 115 4.32 -10.72 -7.14
CA MET A 115 5.73 -10.77 -6.73
C MET A 115 6.56 -9.63 -7.31
N ALA A 116 6.28 -9.20 -8.54
CA ALA A 116 6.94 -8.04 -9.13
C ALA A 116 6.58 -6.75 -8.35
N LEU A 117 5.30 -6.53 -8.05
CA LEU A 117 4.88 -5.42 -7.19
C LEU A 117 5.52 -5.49 -5.80
N LEU A 118 5.46 -6.66 -5.15
CA LEU A 118 6.02 -6.86 -3.81
C LEU A 118 7.51 -6.51 -3.75
N LYS A 119 8.28 -6.80 -4.81
CA LYS A 119 9.71 -6.46 -4.85
C LYS A 119 9.99 -4.97 -5.09
N GLU A 120 9.01 -4.24 -5.62
CA GLU A 120 9.17 -2.82 -5.96
C GLU A 120 8.90 -1.89 -4.77
N ILE A 121 8.07 -2.33 -3.82
CA ILE A 121 7.65 -1.54 -2.64
C ILE A 121 8.69 -1.55 -1.50
N ASP A 122 8.65 -0.55 -0.64
CA ASP A 122 9.53 -0.41 0.53
C ASP A 122 8.92 -1.00 1.80
N VAL A 123 7.62 -0.76 2.03
CA VAL A 123 6.89 -1.25 3.21
C VAL A 123 5.57 -1.89 2.81
N LEU A 124 5.34 -3.10 3.31
CA LEU A 124 4.06 -3.81 3.18
C LEU A 124 3.31 -3.74 4.51
N VAL A 125 2.08 -3.23 4.51
CA VAL A 125 1.15 -3.37 5.62
C VAL A 125 0.25 -4.57 5.33
N ASP A 126 0.54 -5.70 5.97
CA ASP A 126 -0.04 -6.98 5.58
C ASP A 126 -1.15 -7.47 6.52
N GLY A 127 -1.99 -8.37 5.99
CA GLY A 127 -3.04 -9.07 6.71
C GLY A 127 -4.39 -8.34 6.78
N PRO A 128 -5.49 -9.10 6.94
CA PRO A 128 -6.83 -8.54 6.91
C PRO A 128 -7.10 -7.69 8.16
N PHE A 129 -8.01 -6.73 8.03
CA PHE A 129 -8.51 -6.01 9.20
C PHE A 129 -9.35 -6.95 10.08
N ILE A 130 -9.03 -7.00 11.37
CA ILE A 130 -9.79 -7.78 12.36
C ILE A 130 -10.41 -6.83 13.38
N LEU A 131 -11.74 -6.69 13.35
CA LEU A 131 -12.50 -5.78 14.23
C LEU A 131 -12.21 -6.01 15.73
N ALA A 132 -12.13 -7.27 16.16
CA ALA A 132 -11.82 -7.61 17.56
C ALA A 132 -10.40 -7.19 18.00
N LYS A 133 -9.50 -6.94 17.04
CA LYS A 133 -8.12 -6.49 17.28
C LYS A 133 -7.93 -5.01 16.91
N ARG A 134 -9.01 -4.27 16.65
CA ARG A 134 -8.96 -2.85 16.31
C ARG A 134 -8.30 -2.06 17.44
N SER A 135 -7.39 -1.16 17.11
CA SER A 135 -6.80 -0.22 18.07
C SER A 135 -6.45 1.11 17.39
N LEU A 136 -6.75 2.21 18.06
CA LEU A 136 -6.43 3.57 17.60
C LEU A 136 -4.99 3.99 17.97
N GLU A 137 -4.30 3.20 18.78
CA GLU A 137 -2.92 3.45 19.19
C GLU A 137 -1.90 3.00 18.14
N LEU A 138 -2.36 2.23 17.15
CA LEU A 138 -1.51 1.65 16.11
C LEU A 138 -1.13 2.72 15.09
N LYS A 139 0.15 2.76 14.74
CA LYS A 139 0.62 3.63 13.66
C LYS A 139 0.38 2.95 12.33
N PHE A 140 -0.34 3.63 11.44
CA PHE A 140 -0.50 3.25 10.04
C PHE A 140 -1.15 1.87 9.81
N CYS A 141 -1.85 1.28 10.77
CA CYS A 141 -2.67 0.08 10.55
C CYS A 141 -3.88 0.06 11.48
N GLY A 142 -4.92 -0.70 11.12
CA GLY A 142 -6.21 -0.66 11.82
C GLY A 142 -6.36 -1.71 12.92
N SER A 143 -5.58 -2.80 12.87
CA SER A 143 -5.74 -3.93 13.78
C SER A 143 -4.40 -4.59 14.16
N ARG A 144 -4.30 -5.08 15.40
CA ARG A 144 -3.03 -5.56 16.00
C ARG A 144 -2.39 -6.76 15.30
N ASN A 145 -3.10 -7.46 14.42
CA ASN A 145 -2.55 -8.55 13.62
C ASN A 145 -1.81 -8.06 12.37
N GLN A 146 -2.03 -6.82 11.94
CA GLN A 146 -1.40 -6.29 10.74
C GLN A 146 0.04 -5.90 11.05
N ARG A 147 0.96 -6.27 10.16
CA ARG A 147 2.40 -5.99 10.35
C ARG A 147 2.84 -4.96 9.33
N LEU A 148 3.68 -4.03 9.74
CA LEU A 148 4.42 -3.15 8.85
C LEU A 148 5.76 -3.86 8.57
N ILE A 149 5.97 -4.33 7.36
CA ILE A 149 7.10 -5.18 6.98
C ILE A 149 8.07 -4.36 6.13
N ASP A 150 9.34 -4.32 6.50
CA ASP A 150 10.42 -3.77 5.68
C ASP A 150 10.75 -4.80 4.59
N VAL A 151 10.29 -4.54 3.38
CA VAL A 151 10.27 -5.51 2.29
C VAL A 151 11.69 -5.87 1.86
N LYS A 152 12.55 -4.86 1.71
CA LYS A 152 13.94 -5.04 1.27
C LYS A 152 14.73 -5.84 2.29
N LYS A 153 14.61 -5.51 3.59
CA LYS A 153 15.27 -6.28 4.64
C LYS A 153 14.71 -7.70 4.75
N SER A 154 13.41 -7.87 4.56
CA SER A 154 12.78 -9.20 4.64
C SER A 154 13.27 -10.12 3.53
N PHE A 155 13.36 -9.63 2.28
CA PHE A 155 13.96 -10.40 1.19
C PHE A 155 15.44 -10.71 1.43
N ALA A 156 16.22 -9.76 1.97
CA ALA A 156 17.64 -9.97 2.25
C ALA A 156 17.88 -10.99 3.39
N ALA A 157 17.01 -10.99 4.41
CA ALA A 157 17.11 -11.91 5.54
C ALA A 157 16.52 -13.30 5.25
N GLY A 158 15.62 -13.41 4.27
CA GLY A 158 14.84 -14.63 4.01
C GLY A 158 13.73 -14.89 5.03
N ASP A 159 13.44 -13.92 5.90
CA ASP A 159 12.39 -13.96 6.92
C ASP A 159 11.81 -12.55 7.14
N VAL A 160 10.64 -12.43 7.77
CA VAL A 160 9.96 -11.16 8.01
C VAL A 160 10.79 -10.26 8.93
N VAL A 161 11.18 -9.09 8.41
CA VAL A 161 11.78 -8.00 9.18
C VAL A 161 10.75 -6.89 9.30
N LEU A 162 10.35 -6.58 10.54
CA LEU A 162 9.38 -5.51 10.80
C LEU A 162 10.01 -4.14 10.54
N TRP A 163 9.25 -3.28 9.89
CA TRP A 163 9.59 -1.87 9.71
C TRP A 163 9.60 -1.17 11.07
N GLN A 164 10.58 -0.28 11.23
CA GLN A 164 10.72 0.58 12.40
C GLN A 164 10.71 2.02 11.94
N ALA A 165 10.01 2.87 12.70
CA ALA A 165 10.04 4.30 12.44
C ALA A 165 11.48 4.82 12.58
N PRO A 166 11.89 5.79 11.73
CA PRO A 166 13.16 6.47 11.93
C PRO A 166 13.26 7.00 13.36
N SER A 167 14.32 6.64 14.07
CA SER A 167 14.66 7.26 15.35
C SER A 167 15.35 8.59 15.04
N TRP A 168 14.69 9.69 15.39
CA TRP A 168 15.35 10.98 15.47
C TRP A 168 15.98 11.05 16.85
N ASP A 169 17.26 10.68 16.95
CA ASP A 169 18.01 10.95 18.18
C ASP A 169 18.02 12.46 18.35
N VAL A 170 17.38 12.94 19.41
CA VAL A 170 17.42 14.34 19.81
C VAL A 170 18.83 14.58 20.35
N ILE A 171 19.70 15.15 19.52
CA ILE A 171 21.04 15.62 19.91
C ILE A 171 20.90 16.70 20.98
#